data_AF-A0A950PZI5-F1
#
_entry.id   AF-A0A950PZI5-F1
#
_cell.length_a   1.000
_cell.length_b   1.000
_cell.length_c   1.000
_cell.angle_alpha   90.00
_cell.angle_beta   90.00
_cell.angle_gamma   90.00
#
_symmetry.space_group_name_H-M   'P 1'
#
loop_
_entity.id
_entity.type
_entity.pdbx_description
1 polymer ?
#
loop_
_entity_poly.entity_id
_entity_poly.type
_entity_poly.pdbx_seq_one_letter_code
_entity_poly.pdbx_strand_id
1 'polypeptide(L)'
;MHKLVLAGLFATVVLASPPALARGNLDAASLNALKNYSLSMDKIEALGAAYAEMARVPGLKDKSSHVGDNAKTLAEMEARLTSLPEAMAIFKKHGLTAHDAVTMPFALMDAGMVAAYPAAATRLSDRTSAAQIAFYKAHEAELKKLGWLHG
;
A
#
# COMPACT_ATOMS: atom_id res chain seq x y z
N MET A 1 -21.24 19.35 57.73
CA MET A 1 -19.94 18.70 57.44
C MET A 1 -20.12 17.84 56.19
N HIS A 2 -19.29 18.11 55.19
CA HIS A 2 -19.33 17.62 53.80
C HIS A 2 -19.20 16.10 53.68
N LYS A 3 -20.00 15.47 52.79
CA LYS A 3 -19.55 14.33 51.95
C LYS A 3 -20.22 14.36 50.57
N LEU A 4 -19.41 14.74 49.58
CA LEU A 4 -19.54 14.45 48.16
C LEU A 4 -19.59 12.92 47.95
N VAL A 5 -20.48 12.42 47.08
CA VAL A 5 -20.18 11.22 46.29
C VAL A 5 -20.66 11.47 44.86
N LEU A 6 -19.67 11.68 44.00
CA LEU A 6 -19.77 11.84 42.56
C LEU A 6 -19.94 10.43 41.94
N ALA A 7 -21.12 10.10 41.42
CA ALA A 7 -21.35 8.84 40.72
C ALA A 7 -20.86 8.97 39.27
N GLY A 8 -19.69 8.39 39.01
CA GLY A 8 -19.01 8.41 37.71
C GLY A 8 -19.75 7.62 36.65
N LEU A 9 -20.04 8.30 35.54
CA LEU A 9 -20.55 7.74 34.30
C LEU A 9 -19.38 7.08 33.54
N PHE A 10 -19.24 5.76 33.62
CA PHE A 10 -18.29 5.01 32.78
C PHE A 10 -18.87 4.88 31.36
N ALA A 11 -18.48 5.79 30.48
CA ALA A 11 -18.69 5.65 29.04
C ALA A 11 -17.63 4.68 28.48
N THR A 12 -18.00 3.41 28.34
CA THR A 12 -17.24 2.44 27.53
C THR A 12 -17.30 2.86 26.06
N VAL A 13 -16.25 3.54 25.61
CA VAL A 13 -15.97 3.71 24.18
C VAL A 13 -15.62 2.33 23.64
N VAL A 14 -16.55 1.72 22.90
CA VAL A 14 -16.25 0.59 22.01
C VAL A 14 -15.30 1.13 20.95
N LEU A 15 -14.00 0.83 21.12
CA LEU A 15 -13.01 0.99 20.07
C LEU A 15 -13.45 0.10 18.90
N ALA A 16 -14.11 0.70 17.91
CA ALA A 16 -14.21 0.13 16.59
C ALA A 16 -12.78 -0.08 16.10
N SER A 17 -12.34 -1.33 16.15
CA SER A 17 -11.07 -1.70 15.53
C SER A 17 -11.21 -1.34 14.05
N PRO A 18 -10.29 -0.55 13.47
CA PRO A 18 -10.29 -0.39 12.02
C PRO A 18 -10.25 -1.80 11.40
N PRO A 19 -10.91 -2.02 10.24
CA PRO A 19 -10.79 -3.29 9.57
C PRO A 19 -9.31 -3.55 9.42
N ALA A 20 -8.83 -4.59 10.12
CA ALA A 20 -7.57 -5.19 9.80
C ALA A 20 -7.74 -5.59 8.33
N LEU A 21 -7.16 -4.79 7.43
CA LEU A 21 -6.86 -5.24 6.09
C LEU A 21 -6.17 -6.57 6.33
N ALA A 22 -6.89 -7.66 6.06
CA ALA A 22 -6.38 -9.00 6.16
C ALA A 22 -5.33 -9.09 5.05
N ARG A 23 -4.13 -8.56 5.36
CA ARG A 23 -2.85 -8.72 4.67
C ARG A 23 -2.64 -10.22 4.64
N GLY A 24 -3.17 -10.87 3.60
CA GLY A 24 -3.13 -12.32 3.44
C GLY A 24 -1.69 -12.82 3.59
N ASN A 25 -1.54 -14.04 4.06
CA ASN A 25 -0.28 -14.78 4.01
C ASN A 25 0.17 -14.88 2.55
N LEU A 26 0.86 -13.84 2.06
CA LEU A 26 1.59 -13.88 0.81
C LEU A 26 2.57 -15.05 0.89
N ASP A 27 2.72 -15.77 -0.21
CA ASP A 27 3.68 -16.86 -0.29
C ASP A 27 5.13 -16.33 -0.22
N ALA A 28 6.08 -17.25 0.04
CA ALA A 28 7.48 -16.88 0.20
C ALA A 28 8.06 -16.18 -1.04
N ALA A 29 7.63 -16.53 -2.26
CA ALA A 29 8.10 -15.87 -3.46
C ALA A 29 7.63 -14.42 -3.53
N SER A 30 6.37 -14.15 -3.18
CA SER A 30 5.82 -12.79 -3.09
C SER A 30 6.52 -11.94 -2.03
N LEU A 31 6.79 -12.50 -0.85
CA LEU A 31 7.53 -11.79 0.21
C LEU A 31 8.95 -11.44 -0.27
N ASN A 32 9.62 -12.39 -0.94
CA ASN A 32 10.94 -12.16 -1.50
C ASN A 32 10.91 -11.10 -2.62
N ALA A 33 9.90 -11.12 -3.49
CA ALA A 33 9.73 -10.11 -4.54
C ALA A 33 9.52 -8.71 -3.95
N LEU A 34 8.68 -8.57 -2.91
CA LEU A 34 8.50 -7.31 -2.18
C LEU A 34 9.82 -6.81 -1.61
N LYS A 35 10.55 -7.67 -0.88
CA LYS A 35 11.78 -7.28 -0.20
C LYS A 35 12.88 -6.80 -1.15
N ASN A 36 12.94 -7.40 -2.34
CA ASN A 36 13.93 -7.08 -3.37
C ASN A 36 13.48 -6.00 -4.36
N TYR A 37 12.25 -5.50 -4.25
CA TYR A 37 11.77 -4.43 -5.13
C TYR A 37 12.55 -3.13 -4.89
N SER A 38 13.10 -2.55 -5.96
CA SER A 38 13.83 -1.28 -5.88
C SER A 38 12.88 -0.11 -6.11
N LEU A 39 12.75 0.76 -5.10
CA LEU A 39 11.96 1.98 -5.18
C LEU A 39 12.75 3.07 -5.92
N SER A 40 12.06 3.84 -6.78
CA SER A 40 12.60 5.05 -7.41
C SER A 40 11.51 6.10 -7.56
N MET A 41 11.88 7.38 -7.49
CA MET A 41 10.93 8.47 -7.65
C MET A 41 10.31 8.49 -9.05
N ASP A 42 11.10 8.25 -10.09
CA ASP A 42 10.61 8.17 -11.48
C ASP A 42 9.44 7.19 -11.65
N LYS A 43 9.56 5.99 -11.06
CA LYS A 43 8.51 4.97 -11.13
C LYS A 43 7.29 5.32 -10.28
N ILE A 44 7.51 5.93 -9.12
CA ILE A 44 6.44 6.37 -8.21
C ILE A 44 5.62 7.51 -8.85
N GLU A 45 6.28 8.45 -9.52
CA GLU A 45 5.64 9.53 -10.26
C GLU A 45 4.88 8.99 -11.48
N ALA A 46 5.49 8.08 -12.24
CA ALA A 46 4.82 7.38 -13.33
C ALA A 46 3.57 6.62 -12.85
N LEU A 47 3.63 5.99 -11.67
CA LEU A 47 2.48 5.29 -11.09
C LEU A 47 1.37 6.25 -10.69
N GLY A 48 1.72 7.40 -10.11
CA GLY A 48 0.76 8.47 -9.83
C GLY A 48 0.09 9.00 -11.09
N ALA A 49 0.84 9.22 -12.16
CA ALA A 49 0.31 9.64 -13.46
C ALA A 49 -0.63 8.59 -14.07
N ALA A 50 -0.26 7.30 -13.97
CA ALA A 50 -1.10 6.20 -14.42
C ALA A 50 -2.43 6.12 -13.65
N TYR A 51 -2.41 6.27 -12.31
CA TYR A 51 -3.64 6.32 -11.53
C TYR A 51 -4.51 7.54 -11.85
N ALA A 52 -3.90 8.70 -12.07
CA ALA A 52 -4.63 9.91 -12.48
C ALA A 52 -5.29 9.75 -13.86
N GLU A 53 -4.64 9.07 -14.79
CA GLU A 53 -5.22 8.73 -16.10
C GLU A 53 -6.34 7.70 -15.96
N MET A 54 -6.13 6.64 -15.16
CA MET A 54 -7.13 5.61 -14.90
C MET A 54 -8.40 6.16 -14.27
N ALA A 55 -8.29 7.15 -13.38
CA ALA A 55 -9.43 7.83 -12.76
C ALA A 55 -10.32 8.59 -13.75
N ARG A 56 -9.82 8.90 -14.96
CA ARG A 56 -10.58 9.55 -16.03
C ARG A 56 -11.31 8.55 -16.93
N VAL A 57 -11.03 7.25 -16.81
CA VAL A 57 -11.67 6.19 -17.59
C VAL A 57 -12.84 5.62 -16.77
N PRO A 58 -14.10 5.78 -17.21
CA PRO A 58 -15.26 5.33 -16.45
C PRO A 58 -15.20 3.84 -16.08
N GLY A 59 -15.35 3.55 -14.78
CA GLY A 59 -15.38 2.18 -14.23
C GLY A 59 -14.04 1.43 -14.24
N LEU A 60 -12.96 1.99 -14.79
CA LEU A 60 -11.67 1.30 -14.84
C LEU A 60 -10.98 1.25 -13.47
N LYS A 61 -11.11 2.31 -12.68
CA LYS A 61 -10.62 2.36 -11.29
C LYS A 61 -11.26 1.27 -10.44
N ASP A 62 -12.58 1.11 -10.52
CA ASP A 62 -13.32 0.11 -9.75
C ASP A 62 -12.88 -1.30 -10.15
N LYS A 63 -12.85 -1.61 -11.45
CA LYS A 63 -12.34 -2.89 -11.97
C LYS A 63 -10.92 -3.20 -11.49
N SER A 64 -10.05 -2.20 -11.47
CA SER A 64 -8.64 -2.37 -11.09
C SER A 64 -8.44 -2.48 -9.58
N SER A 65 -9.31 -1.89 -8.76
CA SER A 65 -9.23 -1.99 -7.30
C SER A 65 -9.42 -3.42 -6.77
N HIS A 66 -10.12 -4.27 -7.52
CA HIS A 66 -10.37 -5.67 -7.17
C HIS A 66 -9.24 -6.63 -7.57
N VAL A 67 -8.16 -6.14 -8.18
CA VAL A 67 -7.02 -6.99 -8.60
C VAL A 67 -6.45 -7.78 -7.40
N GLY A 68 -6.37 -7.15 -6.23
CA GLY A 68 -5.86 -7.76 -5.00
C GLY A 68 -6.84 -8.68 -4.27
N ASP A 69 -8.13 -8.68 -4.62
CA ASP A 69 -9.17 -9.30 -3.79
C ASP A 69 -9.03 -10.83 -3.73
N ASN A 70 -8.75 -11.38 -2.56
CA ASN A 70 -8.50 -12.81 -2.36
C ASN A 70 -7.27 -13.36 -3.10
N ALA A 71 -6.37 -12.50 -3.61
CA ALA A 71 -5.11 -12.96 -4.17
C ALA A 71 -4.17 -13.43 -3.05
N LYS A 72 -3.52 -14.57 -3.27
CA LYS A 72 -2.55 -15.17 -2.32
C LYS A 72 -1.10 -14.89 -2.72
N THR A 73 -0.87 -14.49 -3.96
CA THR A 73 0.47 -14.20 -4.48
C THR A 73 0.46 -12.92 -5.32
N LEU A 74 1.62 -12.26 -5.44
CA LEU A 74 1.78 -11.14 -6.37
C LEU A 74 1.61 -11.60 -7.82
N ALA A 75 2.04 -12.81 -8.16
CA ALA A 75 1.85 -13.37 -9.50
C ALA A 75 0.37 -13.48 -9.89
N GLU A 76 -0.51 -13.86 -8.95
CA GLU A 76 -1.96 -13.86 -9.16
C GLU A 76 -2.49 -12.43 -9.39
N MET A 77 -2.03 -11.46 -8.62
CA MET A 77 -2.40 -10.05 -8.81
C MET A 77 -1.91 -9.53 -10.17
N GLU A 78 -0.67 -9.83 -10.56
CA GLU A 78 -0.10 -9.45 -11.85
C GLU A 78 -0.86 -10.08 -13.01
N ALA A 79 -1.25 -11.35 -12.90
CA ALA A 79 -2.06 -12.03 -13.90
C ALA A 79 -3.45 -11.40 -14.02
N ARG A 80 -4.10 -11.07 -12.90
CA ARG A 80 -5.40 -10.38 -12.89
C ARG A 80 -5.32 -8.98 -13.46
N LEU A 81 -4.30 -8.21 -13.11
CA LEU A 81 -4.07 -6.90 -13.71
C LEU A 81 -3.84 -7.05 -15.22
N THR A 82 -3.06 -8.05 -15.64
CA THR A 82 -2.82 -8.35 -17.06
C THR A 82 -4.09 -8.71 -17.82
N SER A 83 -5.08 -9.30 -17.15
CA SER A 83 -6.41 -9.57 -17.72
C SER A 83 -7.29 -8.32 -17.93
N LEU A 84 -6.85 -7.15 -17.44
CA LEU A 84 -7.49 -5.85 -17.66
C LEU A 84 -6.68 -5.05 -18.72
N PRO A 85 -6.92 -5.28 -20.03
CA PRO A 85 -6.09 -4.71 -21.10
C PRO A 85 -6.07 -3.18 -21.09
N GLU A 86 -7.18 -2.53 -20.74
CA GLU A 86 -7.27 -1.08 -20.62
C GLU A 86 -6.37 -0.53 -19.49
N ALA A 87 -6.39 -1.17 -18.32
CA ALA A 87 -5.53 -0.77 -17.20
C ALA A 87 -4.04 -0.99 -17.55
N MET A 88 -3.72 -2.13 -18.15
CA MET A 88 -2.35 -2.42 -18.59
C MET A 88 -1.85 -1.48 -19.68
N ALA A 89 -2.71 -1.04 -20.60
CA ALA A 89 -2.32 -0.07 -21.61
C ALA A 89 -1.90 1.25 -20.98
N ILE A 90 -2.61 1.72 -19.95
CA ILE A 90 -2.25 2.92 -19.19
C ILE A 90 -0.92 2.71 -18.46
N PHE A 91 -0.74 1.63 -17.72
CA PHE A 91 0.53 1.38 -17.02
C PHE A 91 1.72 1.31 -17.99
N LYS A 92 1.59 0.59 -19.11
CA LYS A 92 2.64 0.49 -20.13
C LYS A 92 2.96 1.84 -20.79
N LYS A 93 1.96 2.68 -21.02
CA LYS A 93 2.15 4.05 -21.55
C LYS A 93 3.04 4.89 -20.63
N HIS A 94 2.97 4.66 -19.33
CA HIS A 94 3.82 5.31 -18.31
C HIS A 94 5.11 4.53 -18.02
N GLY A 95 5.47 3.54 -18.85
CA GLY A 95 6.71 2.77 -18.70
C GLY A 95 6.68 1.75 -17.55
N LEU A 96 5.49 1.44 -17.02
CA LEU A 96 5.32 0.50 -15.90
C LEU A 96 4.95 -0.90 -16.39
N THR A 97 5.50 -1.89 -15.71
CA THR A 97 5.10 -3.29 -15.86
C THR A 97 3.94 -3.64 -14.91
N ALA A 98 3.31 -4.80 -15.11
CA ALA A 98 2.34 -5.33 -14.14
C ALA A 98 3.01 -5.53 -12.77
N HIS A 99 4.25 -6.02 -12.77
CA HIS A 99 5.05 -6.18 -11.55
C HIS A 99 5.26 -4.86 -10.82
N ASP A 100 5.57 -3.77 -11.52
CA ASP A 100 5.70 -2.44 -10.90
C ASP A 100 4.36 -1.97 -10.31
N ALA A 101 3.27 -2.04 -11.08
CA ALA A 101 1.95 -1.57 -10.68
C ALA A 101 1.38 -2.35 -9.48
N VAL A 102 1.75 -3.61 -9.33
CA VAL A 102 1.33 -4.48 -8.22
C VAL A 102 2.28 -4.33 -7.02
N THR A 103 3.60 -4.45 -7.23
CA THR A 103 4.57 -4.60 -6.14
C THR A 103 4.94 -3.27 -5.48
N MET A 104 5.06 -2.20 -6.27
CA MET A 104 5.53 -0.90 -5.79
C MET A 104 4.64 -0.29 -4.70
N PRO A 105 3.29 -0.28 -4.80
CA PRO A 105 2.44 0.22 -3.73
C PRO A 105 2.67 -0.50 -2.39
N PHE A 106 2.82 -1.82 -2.41
CA PHE A 106 3.07 -2.60 -1.20
C PHE A 106 4.45 -2.30 -0.61
N ALA A 107 5.50 -2.30 -1.44
CA ALA A 107 6.86 -1.99 -1.00
C ALA A 107 6.96 -0.58 -0.39
N LEU A 108 6.31 0.41 -1.03
CA LEU A 108 6.29 1.79 -0.57
C LEU A 108 5.48 1.95 0.73
N MET A 109 4.32 1.30 0.82
CA MET A 109 3.48 1.30 2.03
C MET A 109 4.20 0.64 3.21
N ASP A 110 4.81 -0.53 3.03
CA ASP A 110 5.51 -1.22 4.10
C ASP A 110 6.75 -0.43 4.57
N ALA A 111 7.53 0.14 3.64
CA ALA A 111 8.65 1.02 3.96
C ALA A 111 8.21 2.25 4.77
N GLY A 112 7.11 2.89 4.35
CA GLY A 112 6.51 4.02 5.08
C GLY A 112 6.02 3.63 6.46
N MET A 113 5.39 2.45 6.59
CA MET A 113 4.92 1.94 7.89
C MET A 113 6.09 1.70 8.85
N VAL A 114 7.21 1.13 8.39
CA VAL A 114 8.41 0.97 9.23
C VAL A 114 9.07 2.31 9.55
N ALA A 115 9.12 3.23 8.58
CA ALA A 115 9.71 4.55 8.77
C ALA A 115 8.96 5.36 9.84
N ALA A 116 7.62 5.34 9.81
CA ALA A 116 6.76 6.03 10.77
C ALA A 116 6.64 5.28 12.11
N TYR A 117 6.65 3.94 12.10
CA TYR A 117 6.44 3.10 13.28
C TYR A 117 7.53 2.03 13.37
N PRO A 118 8.66 2.30 14.05
CA PRO A 118 9.77 1.35 14.16
C PRO A 118 9.37 -0.02 14.74
N ALA A 119 8.33 -0.07 15.58
CA ALA A 119 7.77 -1.32 16.12
C ALA A 119 7.22 -2.26 15.02
N ALA A 120 6.89 -1.76 13.82
CA ALA A 120 6.47 -2.57 12.70
C ALA A 120 7.64 -3.32 12.02
N ALA A 121 8.89 -2.92 12.25
CA ALA A 121 10.07 -3.47 11.56
C ALA A 121 10.17 -4.99 11.71
N THR A 122 9.98 -5.53 12.91
CA THR A 122 10.03 -6.97 13.16
C THR A 122 8.98 -7.73 12.34
N ARG A 123 7.76 -7.18 12.28
CA ARG A 123 6.61 -7.81 11.61
C ARG A 123 6.68 -7.75 10.07
N LEU A 124 7.47 -6.83 9.52
CA LEU A 124 7.60 -6.63 8.07
C LEU A 124 8.98 -7.01 7.54
N SER A 125 9.86 -7.55 8.39
CA SER A 125 11.23 -7.93 8.04
C SER A 125 11.33 -8.99 6.93
N ASP A 126 10.25 -9.72 6.69
CA ASP A 126 10.09 -10.72 5.62
C ASP A 126 9.90 -10.09 4.24
N ARG A 127 9.33 -8.88 4.16
CA ARG A 127 8.90 -8.23 2.91
C ARG A 127 9.44 -6.82 2.70
N THR A 128 10.17 -6.26 3.67
CA THR A 128 10.73 -4.92 3.60
C THR A 128 12.24 -4.94 3.81
N SER A 129 12.98 -4.21 2.99
CA SER A 129 14.44 -4.08 3.09
C SER A 129 14.86 -2.75 3.71
N ALA A 130 16.08 -2.71 4.24
CA ALA A 130 16.69 -1.49 4.76
C ALA A 130 16.82 -0.40 3.68
N ALA A 131 17.08 -0.79 2.41
CA ALA A 131 17.16 0.13 1.29
C ALA A 131 15.82 0.82 1.01
N GLN A 132 14.70 0.09 1.08
CA GLN A 132 13.37 0.67 0.91
C GLN A 132 13.01 1.65 2.03
N ILE A 133 13.33 1.30 3.28
CA ILE A 133 13.12 2.18 4.44
C ILE A 133 13.97 3.45 4.30
N ALA A 134 15.24 3.32 3.89
CA ALA A 134 16.13 4.44 3.66
C ALA A 134 15.63 5.34 2.52
N PHE A 135 15.19 4.75 1.40
CA PHE A 135 14.58 5.46 0.28
C PHE A 135 13.35 6.27 0.76
N TYR A 136 12.42 5.64 1.48
CA TYR A 136 11.22 6.32 1.97
C TYR A 136 11.59 7.54 2.83
N LYS A 137 12.53 7.38 3.76
CA LYS A 137 12.98 8.48 4.63
C LYS A 137 13.65 9.61 3.85
N ALA A 138 14.45 9.26 2.84
CA ALA A 138 15.15 10.25 2.00
C ALA A 138 14.18 11.07 1.15
N HIS A 139 13.03 10.51 0.78
CA HIS A 139 12.04 11.15 -0.09
C HIS A 139 10.71 11.44 0.60
N GLU A 140 10.67 11.44 1.94
CA GLU A 140 9.42 11.52 2.69
C GLU A 140 8.65 12.80 2.38
N ALA A 141 9.36 13.92 2.18
CA ALA A 141 8.76 15.21 1.86
C ALA A 141 8.10 15.21 0.47
N GLU A 142 8.71 14.57 -0.53
CA GLU A 142 8.16 14.40 -1.87
C GLU A 142 6.97 13.43 -1.85
N LEU A 143 7.12 12.29 -1.19
CA LEU A 143 6.08 11.26 -1.08
C LEU A 143 4.83 11.78 -0.36
N LYS A 144 4.97 12.68 0.62
CA LYS A 144 3.83 13.36 1.27
C LYS A 144 2.99 14.23 0.35
N LYS A 145 3.55 14.68 -0.78
CA LYS A 145 2.82 15.48 -1.77
C LYS A 145 1.98 14.62 -2.73
N LEU A 146 2.21 13.31 -2.75
CA LEU A 146 1.51 12.39 -3.64
C LEU A 146 0.14 12.02 -3.06
N GLY A 147 -0.91 12.67 -3.57
CA GLY A 147 -2.28 12.45 -3.08
C GLY A 147 -2.80 11.02 -3.22
N TRP A 148 -2.22 10.20 -4.11
CA TRP A 148 -2.60 8.79 -4.25
C TRP A 148 -2.01 7.88 -3.17
N LEU A 149 -0.97 8.32 -2.46
CA LEU A 149 -0.28 7.54 -1.43
C LEU A 149 -0.97 7.64 -0.04
N HIS A 150 -1.69 8.72 0.21
CA HIS A 150 -2.30 9.04 1.51
C HIS A 150 -3.84 9.11 1.45
N GLY A 151 -4.42 8.35 0.52
CA GLY A 151 -5.85 8.38 0.16
C GLY A 151 -6.82 8.56 1.31
#